data_AF-A0A8I1NJ59-F1
#
_entry.id   AF-A0A8I1NJ59-F1
#
_cell.length_a   1.000
_cell.length_b   1.000
_cell.length_c   1.000
_cell.angle_alpha   90.00
_cell.angle_beta   90.00
_cell.angle_gamma   90.00
#
_symmetry.space_group_name_H-M   'P 1'
#
loop_
_entity.id
_entity.type
_entity.pdbx_description
1 polymer ?
#
loop_
_entity_poly.entity_id
_entity_poly.type
_entity_poly.pdbx_seq_one_letter_code
_entity_poly.pdbx_strand_id
1 'polypeptide(L)'
;MTSKLEALTLWVDQVAALTRPARIHWCDGSQDEYQSLVQQMLADGTLIELNQTTHPGCYLHRSDPKDVARVEQLTLVCHPKREDAGPNNHWMDPAEAHAKIDALFDGCMEGRTMYVIPYCMGPIDSPLSRCGVEITDSPYVVANMKIMTRMGAAAQARIEREGTFVKGLHSVGELDPERRWIMHFPAELSIKSYGSGYGGNALLGKKCHALRIASNQARTEGWLAEHMLIVGIENPRGETHYVAAAFPSACGKTNLSMLIPPEGYRRDGWKVWTVGDDICWMHPGADGRLYAINPEAGFFGVAPGTSDATNHNAMQSISHDTIFTNVAVTADNQPWWEGLPGTPVTDWQGRPYDPANGPAAHPNSRFTVSAKQCPTWSEQAEAPQGVPISAIVFGGRRPSLLPLVMEARDWSHGVLMGAAMGSETTAAATGAVGVLRRDSMAMKPFCGYHYGDYFAHWLSFDRPGAKLPKVFHVNWFRKGADGKFLWPGFGENLRVLEWMIDRAEGHVQGVETPIGIVPAAGELKLEGLALEPARLDELLAVDVAGWQAELEAIDTYLQTFAPRLPERLRREQQRVAQALQADTAKPARRAAVS
;
A
#
# COMPACT_ATOMS: atom_id res chain seq x y z
N MET A 1 12.41 -20.46 -22.70
CA MET A 1 13.60 -20.20 -21.86
C MET A 1 13.69 -21.31 -20.81
N THR A 2 14.87 -21.62 -20.29
CA THR A 2 15.05 -22.43 -19.06
C THR A 2 16.17 -21.78 -18.25
N SER A 3 16.23 -22.00 -16.93
CA SER A 3 17.26 -21.38 -16.10
C SER A 3 18.59 -22.14 -16.13
N LYS A 4 19.70 -21.38 -16.06
CA LYS A 4 21.04 -21.91 -15.81
C LYS A 4 21.36 -22.10 -14.32
N LEU A 5 20.54 -21.55 -13.43
CA LEU A 5 20.72 -21.69 -11.98
C LEU A 5 20.15 -23.03 -11.51
N GLU A 6 21.01 -23.96 -11.09
CA GLU A 6 20.63 -25.30 -10.66
C GLU A 6 19.56 -25.29 -9.55
N ALA A 7 19.69 -24.39 -8.57
CA ALA A 7 18.72 -24.25 -7.48
C ALA A 7 17.31 -23.84 -7.96
N LEU A 8 17.22 -23.06 -9.05
CA LEU A 8 15.93 -22.68 -9.63
C LEU A 8 15.34 -23.84 -10.44
N THR A 9 16.13 -24.49 -11.29
CA THR A 9 15.68 -25.66 -12.06
C THR A 9 15.21 -26.78 -11.15
N LEU A 10 15.98 -27.12 -10.11
CA LEU A 10 15.61 -28.15 -9.13
C LEU A 10 14.28 -27.81 -8.42
N TRP A 11 14.08 -26.55 -8.03
CA TRP A 11 12.83 -26.15 -7.38
C TRP A 11 11.64 -26.22 -8.34
N VAL A 12 11.80 -25.81 -9.60
CA VAL A 12 10.76 -25.94 -10.63
C VAL A 12 10.40 -27.42 -10.87
N ASP A 13 11.40 -28.30 -10.94
CA ASP A 13 11.18 -29.74 -11.12
C ASP A 13 10.45 -30.37 -9.92
N GLN A 14 10.82 -29.99 -8.70
CA GLN A 14 10.13 -30.42 -7.48
C GLN A 14 8.67 -29.98 -7.45
N VAL A 15 8.40 -28.74 -7.85
CA VAL A 15 7.04 -28.21 -7.92
C VAL A 15 6.26 -28.93 -9.02
N ALA A 16 6.83 -29.13 -10.20
CA ALA A 16 6.17 -29.88 -11.28
C ALA A 16 5.85 -31.33 -10.88
N ALA A 17 6.74 -31.99 -10.14
CA ALA A 17 6.50 -33.34 -9.63
C ALA A 17 5.34 -33.37 -8.61
N LEU A 18 5.23 -32.35 -7.76
CA LEU A 18 4.14 -32.22 -6.79
C LEU A 18 2.81 -31.89 -7.47
N THR A 19 2.79 -30.87 -8.33
CA THR A 19 1.55 -30.30 -8.87
C THR A 19 1.05 -30.99 -10.14
N ARG A 20 1.91 -31.79 -10.80
CA ARG A 20 1.63 -32.58 -12.01
C ARG A 20 1.00 -31.78 -13.17
N PRO A 21 1.62 -30.66 -13.61
CA PRO A 21 1.08 -29.87 -14.70
C PRO A 21 1.18 -30.59 -16.05
N ALA A 22 0.27 -30.28 -16.98
CA ALA A 22 0.33 -30.84 -18.33
C ALA A 22 1.49 -30.27 -19.14
N ARG A 23 1.88 -29.01 -18.86
CA ARG A 23 2.95 -28.27 -19.54
C ARG A 23 3.62 -27.31 -18.58
N ILE A 24 4.90 -27.02 -18.83
CA ILE A 24 5.64 -25.98 -18.11
C ILE A 24 5.95 -24.85 -19.11
N HIS A 25 5.62 -23.62 -18.76
CA HIS A 25 5.86 -22.42 -19.56
C HIS A 25 6.75 -21.45 -18.80
N TRP A 26 7.94 -21.15 -19.31
CA TRP A 26 8.84 -20.17 -18.71
C TRP A 26 8.58 -18.80 -19.29
N CYS A 27 8.10 -17.88 -18.46
CA CYS A 27 7.70 -16.55 -18.89
C CYS A 27 8.92 -15.69 -19.25
N ASP A 28 8.93 -15.16 -20.47
CA ASP A 28 10.01 -14.29 -20.96
C ASP A 28 9.71 -12.79 -20.78
N GLY A 29 8.46 -12.45 -20.53
CA GLY A 29 7.98 -11.08 -20.34
C GLY A 29 7.97 -10.23 -21.61
N SER A 30 8.03 -10.86 -22.78
CA SER A 30 7.87 -10.18 -24.07
C SER A 30 6.43 -9.73 -24.30
N GLN A 31 6.26 -8.76 -25.21
CA GLN A 31 4.92 -8.34 -25.61
C GLN A 31 4.19 -9.44 -26.37
N ASP A 32 4.90 -10.25 -27.16
CA ASP A 32 4.32 -11.36 -27.93
C ASP A 32 3.76 -12.45 -26.99
N GLU A 33 4.49 -12.78 -25.92
CA GLU A 33 3.99 -13.66 -24.86
C GLU A 33 2.72 -13.10 -24.22
N TYR A 34 2.74 -11.82 -23.82
CA TYR A 34 1.58 -11.18 -23.21
C TYR A 34 0.35 -11.22 -24.14
N GLN A 35 0.53 -10.88 -25.42
CA GLN A 35 -0.56 -10.92 -26.39
C GLN A 35 -1.07 -12.35 -26.61
N SER A 36 -0.19 -13.35 -26.66
CA SER A 36 -0.61 -14.75 -26.77
C SER A 36 -1.46 -15.20 -25.57
N LEU A 37 -1.09 -14.78 -24.35
CA LEU A 37 -1.85 -15.09 -23.13
C LEU A 37 -3.21 -14.39 -23.11
N VAL A 38 -3.26 -13.13 -23.55
CA VAL A 38 -4.52 -12.39 -23.70
C VAL A 38 -5.44 -13.10 -24.69
N GLN A 39 -4.95 -13.48 -25.87
CA GLN A 39 -5.76 -14.20 -26.86
C GLN A 39 -6.27 -15.55 -26.33
N GLN A 40 -5.45 -16.28 -25.59
CA GLN A 40 -5.87 -17.51 -24.91
C GLN A 40 -7.02 -17.24 -23.93
N MET A 41 -6.88 -16.21 -23.08
CA MET A 41 -7.89 -15.87 -22.08
C MET A 41 -9.17 -15.28 -22.67
N LEU A 42 -9.10 -14.62 -23.83
CA LEU A 42 -10.28 -14.20 -24.58
C LEU A 42 -11.02 -15.42 -25.16
N ALA A 43 -10.27 -16.40 -25.66
CA ALA A 43 -10.84 -17.61 -26.25
C ALA A 43 -11.54 -18.52 -25.23
N ASP A 44 -11.06 -18.57 -23.98
CA ASP A 44 -11.67 -19.36 -22.90
C ASP A 44 -12.63 -18.57 -22.00
N GLY A 45 -12.77 -17.26 -22.24
CA GLY A 45 -13.68 -16.37 -21.51
C GLY A 45 -13.16 -15.88 -20.16
N THR A 46 -11.91 -16.19 -19.79
CA THR A 46 -11.25 -15.62 -18.60
C THR A 46 -11.17 -14.09 -18.68
N LEU A 47 -10.91 -13.56 -19.88
CA LEU A 47 -10.97 -12.14 -20.18
C LEU A 47 -12.10 -11.83 -21.14
N ILE A 48 -12.65 -10.64 -21.01
CA ILE A 48 -13.67 -10.07 -21.88
C ILE A 48 -13.09 -8.80 -22.49
N GLU A 49 -13.18 -8.68 -23.81
CA GLU A 49 -12.76 -7.47 -24.51
C GLU A 49 -13.69 -6.30 -24.17
N LEU A 50 -13.10 -5.17 -23.74
CA LEU A 50 -13.83 -3.92 -23.54
C LEU A 50 -13.91 -3.14 -24.86
N ASN A 51 -14.61 -2.01 -24.85
CA ASN A 51 -14.74 -1.16 -26.04
C ASN A 51 -13.38 -0.69 -26.57
N GLN A 52 -12.91 -1.26 -27.69
CA GLN A 52 -11.59 -0.93 -28.25
C GLN A 52 -11.50 0.47 -28.88
N THR A 53 -12.62 1.16 -29.11
CA THR A 53 -12.62 2.55 -29.60
C THR A 53 -12.34 3.54 -28.46
N THR A 54 -12.89 3.29 -27.27
CA THR A 54 -12.75 4.19 -26.11
C THR A 54 -11.70 3.72 -25.10
N HIS A 55 -11.45 2.42 -25.03
CA HIS A 55 -10.53 1.76 -24.11
C HIS A 55 -9.66 0.72 -24.85
N PRO A 56 -8.80 1.15 -25.81
CA PRO A 56 -7.99 0.23 -26.61
C PRO A 56 -7.04 -0.59 -25.72
N GLY A 57 -6.90 -1.88 -26.01
CA GLY A 57 -6.06 -2.79 -25.23
C GLY A 57 -6.58 -3.09 -23.81
N CYS A 58 -7.80 -2.66 -23.48
CA CYS A 58 -8.39 -2.92 -22.17
C CYS A 58 -9.24 -4.19 -22.16
N TYR A 59 -9.19 -4.91 -21.02
CA TYR A 59 -9.89 -6.17 -20.81
C TYR A 59 -10.57 -6.19 -19.44
N LEU A 60 -11.63 -6.98 -19.31
CA LEU A 60 -12.34 -7.23 -18.06
C LEU A 60 -12.18 -8.69 -17.63
N HIS A 61 -11.74 -8.90 -16.40
CA HIS A 61 -11.85 -10.17 -15.68
C HIS A 61 -12.98 -10.11 -14.66
N ARG A 62 -13.82 -11.15 -14.60
CA ARG A 62 -14.82 -11.32 -13.53
C ARG A 62 -14.42 -12.53 -12.69
N SER A 63 -14.09 -12.29 -11.41
CA SER A 63 -13.68 -13.35 -10.49
C SER A 63 -14.90 -14.10 -9.95
N ASP A 64 -14.66 -15.26 -9.34
CA ASP A 64 -15.67 -15.95 -8.56
C ASP A 64 -16.16 -15.04 -7.41
N PRO A 65 -17.47 -14.94 -7.12
CA PRO A 65 -17.99 -14.11 -6.03
C PRO A 65 -17.44 -14.44 -4.64
N LYS A 66 -16.92 -15.64 -4.42
CA LYS A 66 -16.25 -16.06 -3.18
C LYS A 66 -14.76 -15.68 -3.15
N ASP A 67 -14.23 -15.08 -4.20
CA ASP A 67 -12.83 -14.69 -4.35
C ASP A 67 -12.68 -13.25 -4.87
N VAL A 68 -13.06 -12.28 -4.05
CA VAL A 68 -13.16 -10.85 -4.42
C VAL A 68 -12.32 -9.91 -3.56
N ALA A 69 -11.58 -10.45 -2.57
CA ALA A 69 -10.80 -9.69 -1.62
C ALA A 69 -9.71 -10.53 -0.95
N ARG A 70 -8.83 -9.87 -0.20
CA ARG A 70 -7.90 -10.54 0.72
C ARG A 70 -8.68 -11.23 1.85
N VAL A 71 -8.17 -12.36 2.30
CA VAL A 71 -8.74 -13.15 3.42
C VAL A 71 -7.76 -13.14 4.60
N GLU A 72 -7.81 -12.09 5.44
CA GLU A 72 -6.85 -11.89 6.55
C GLU A 72 -6.79 -13.11 7.49
N GLN A 73 -7.93 -13.72 7.79
CA GLN A 73 -8.04 -14.89 8.67
C GLN A 73 -7.41 -16.18 8.09
N LEU A 74 -7.17 -16.23 6.78
CA LEU A 74 -6.53 -17.36 6.08
C LEU A 74 -5.10 -17.00 5.63
N THR A 75 -4.59 -15.86 6.09
CA THR A 75 -3.23 -15.36 5.80
C THR A 75 -2.34 -15.58 7.02
N LEU A 76 -1.31 -16.41 6.89
CA LEU A 76 -0.45 -16.82 8.00
C LEU A 76 1.01 -16.44 7.78
N VAL A 77 1.71 -16.18 8.88
CA VAL A 77 3.16 -15.98 8.94
C VAL A 77 3.74 -17.09 9.80
N CYS A 78 4.40 -18.05 9.15
CA CYS A 78 4.90 -19.28 9.75
C CYS A 78 6.37 -19.12 10.12
N HIS A 79 6.64 -18.59 11.31
CA HIS A 79 7.98 -18.57 11.92
C HIS A 79 8.25 -19.85 12.72
N PRO A 80 9.50 -20.29 12.89
CA PRO A 80 9.84 -21.42 13.76
C PRO A 80 9.34 -21.26 15.20
N LYS A 81 9.29 -20.02 15.70
CA LYS A 81 8.69 -19.70 17.01
C LYS A 81 7.47 -18.81 16.83
N ARG A 82 6.36 -19.16 17.47
CA ARG A 82 5.11 -18.39 17.44
C ARG A 82 5.28 -16.93 17.85
N GLU A 83 6.09 -16.70 18.87
CA GLU A 83 6.45 -15.38 19.38
C GLU A 83 7.13 -14.46 18.35
N ASP A 84 7.78 -15.00 17.31
CA ASP A 84 8.40 -14.18 16.27
C ASP A 84 7.40 -13.67 15.24
N ALA A 85 6.26 -14.35 15.08
CA ALA A 85 5.12 -13.80 14.33
C ALA A 85 4.38 -12.73 15.14
N GLY A 86 4.28 -12.93 16.46
CA GLY A 86 3.66 -12.00 17.40
C GLY A 86 2.14 -11.97 17.37
N PRO A 87 1.51 -11.23 18.30
CA PRO A 87 0.05 -11.18 18.45
C PRO A 87 -0.63 -10.43 17.30
N ASN A 88 0.14 -9.73 16.46
CA ASN A 88 -0.36 -9.06 15.26
C ASN A 88 -0.57 -9.99 14.06
N ASN A 89 -0.07 -11.23 14.10
CA ASN A 89 -0.14 -12.17 12.98
C ASN A 89 -0.89 -13.46 13.35
N HIS A 90 -1.54 -14.06 12.36
CA HIS A 90 -1.95 -15.47 12.45
C HIS A 90 -0.72 -16.36 12.22
N TRP A 91 -0.52 -17.34 13.08
CA TRP A 91 0.64 -18.22 13.08
C TRP A 91 0.21 -19.68 13.07
N MET A 92 0.97 -20.50 12.37
CA MET A 92 0.92 -21.95 12.39
C MET A 92 2.36 -22.46 12.42
N ASP A 93 2.59 -23.60 13.08
CA ASP A 93 3.89 -24.24 13.09
C ASP A 93 4.34 -24.51 11.63
N PRO A 94 5.58 -24.22 11.24
CA PRO A 94 6.01 -24.40 9.86
C PRO A 94 5.82 -25.83 9.34
N ALA A 95 6.07 -26.87 10.14
CA ALA A 95 5.90 -28.25 9.69
C ALA A 95 4.42 -28.59 9.50
N GLU A 96 3.54 -28.12 10.40
CA GLU A 96 2.08 -28.25 10.23
C GLU A 96 1.59 -27.48 9.00
N ALA A 97 2.07 -26.26 8.80
CA ALA A 97 1.73 -25.42 7.66
C ALA A 97 2.13 -26.06 6.33
N HIS A 98 3.35 -26.59 6.25
CA HIS A 98 3.81 -27.36 5.09
C HIS A 98 2.95 -28.59 4.84
N ALA A 99 2.74 -29.44 5.86
CA ALA A 99 1.92 -30.63 5.71
C ALA A 99 0.51 -30.30 5.20
N LYS A 100 -0.08 -29.20 5.70
CA LYS A 100 -1.41 -28.75 5.32
C LYS A 100 -1.46 -28.21 3.89
N ILE A 101 -0.58 -27.28 3.53
CA ILE A 101 -0.65 -26.61 2.23
C ILE A 101 -0.07 -27.46 1.09
N ASP A 102 0.94 -28.29 1.37
CA ASP A 102 1.55 -29.14 0.35
C ASP A 102 0.63 -30.30 -0.05
N ALA A 103 -0.22 -30.77 0.86
CA ALA A 103 -1.30 -31.70 0.54
C ALA A 103 -2.35 -31.11 -0.42
N LEU A 104 -2.53 -29.78 -0.44
CA LEU A 104 -3.42 -29.12 -1.40
C LEU A 104 -2.79 -29.00 -2.77
N PHE A 105 -1.46 -28.88 -2.85
CA PHE A 105 -0.74 -28.79 -4.12
C PHE A 105 -0.58 -30.12 -4.86
N ASP A 106 -0.77 -31.26 -4.19
CA ASP A 106 -0.64 -32.58 -4.80
C ASP A 106 -1.60 -32.77 -5.99
N GLY A 107 -1.05 -32.78 -7.21
CA GLY A 107 -1.81 -32.89 -8.45
C GLY A 107 -2.70 -31.70 -8.81
N CYS A 108 -2.60 -30.56 -8.12
CA CYS A 108 -3.57 -29.47 -8.28
C CYS A 108 -3.52 -28.79 -9.67
N MET A 109 -2.45 -29.01 -10.44
CA MET A 109 -2.27 -28.44 -11.78
C MET A 109 -2.49 -29.46 -12.90
N GLU A 110 -3.03 -30.65 -12.62
CA GLU A 110 -3.36 -31.63 -13.65
C GLU A 110 -4.24 -31.01 -14.76
N GLY A 111 -3.81 -31.19 -16.02
CA GLY A 111 -4.48 -30.59 -17.19
C GLY A 111 -4.21 -29.10 -17.41
N ARG A 112 -3.52 -28.41 -16.50
CA ARG A 112 -3.19 -26.98 -16.58
C ARG A 112 -1.74 -26.75 -17.01
N THR A 113 -1.44 -25.54 -17.48
CA THR A 113 -0.06 -25.09 -17.71
C THR A 113 0.48 -24.51 -16.40
N MET A 114 1.67 -24.94 -15.99
CA MET A 114 2.45 -24.31 -14.93
C MET A 114 3.33 -23.22 -15.53
N TYR A 115 3.04 -21.97 -15.20
CA TYR A 115 3.82 -20.81 -15.59
C TYR A 115 4.91 -20.54 -14.55
N VAL A 116 6.15 -20.34 -15.01
CA VAL A 116 7.29 -19.93 -14.18
C VAL A 116 7.57 -18.46 -14.48
N ILE A 117 7.39 -17.59 -13.49
CA ILE A 117 7.43 -16.13 -13.60
C ILE A 117 8.65 -15.58 -12.84
N PRO A 118 9.81 -15.38 -13.49
CA PRO A 118 10.91 -14.60 -12.93
C PRO A 118 10.52 -13.12 -12.85
N TYR A 119 10.73 -12.48 -11.71
CA TYR A 119 10.47 -11.05 -11.55
C TYR A 119 11.47 -10.35 -10.62
N CYS A 120 11.62 -9.04 -10.84
CA CYS A 120 12.38 -8.13 -9.98
C CYS A 120 11.43 -7.10 -9.34
N MET A 121 11.55 -6.96 -8.03
CA MET A 121 10.87 -5.93 -7.23
C MET A 121 11.83 -4.75 -7.07
N GLY A 122 11.50 -3.63 -7.73
CA GLY A 122 12.32 -2.43 -7.85
C GLY A 122 13.03 -2.32 -9.20
N PRO A 123 13.73 -1.21 -9.46
CA PRO A 123 14.44 -0.99 -10.72
C PRO A 123 15.44 -2.13 -10.98
N ILE A 124 15.55 -2.57 -12.23
CA ILE A 124 16.25 -3.82 -12.56
C ILE A 124 17.75 -3.82 -12.18
N ASP A 125 18.37 -2.64 -12.20
CA ASP A 125 19.78 -2.43 -11.84
C ASP A 125 19.98 -1.87 -10.42
N SER A 126 18.89 -1.68 -9.65
CA SER A 126 19.01 -1.18 -8.29
C SER A 126 19.60 -2.26 -7.36
N PRO A 127 20.59 -1.91 -6.52
CA PRO A 127 21.06 -2.79 -5.45
C PRO A 127 20.02 -2.96 -4.32
N LEU A 128 19.01 -2.08 -4.28
CA LEU A 128 17.93 -2.11 -3.30
C LEU A 128 16.82 -3.11 -3.68
N SER A 129 16.77 -3.50 -4.96
CA SER A 129 15.79 -4.47 -5.47
C SER A 129 16.01 -5.89 -4.94
N ARG A 130 14.93 -6.69 -4.92
CA ARG A 130 14.97 -8.13 -4.62
C ARG A 130 14.25 -8.89 -5.73
N CYS A 131 14.74 -10.08 -6.05
CA CYS A 131 14.14 -10.92 -7.08
C CYS A 131 13.31 -12.05 -6.48
N GLY A 132 12.32 -12.50 -7.24
CA GLY A 132 11.52 -13.67 -6.92
C GLY A 132 11.19 -14.47 -8.16
N VAL A 133 10.76 -15.70 -7.95
CA VAL A 133 10.11 -16.52 -8.97
C VAL A 133 8.77 -16.97 -8.44
N GLU A 134 7.71 -16.65 -9.17
CA GLU A 134 6.37 -17.12 -8.89
C GLU A 134 5.99 -18.24 -9.85
N ILE A 135 5.55 -19.37 -9.32
CA ILE A 135 4.97 -20.47 -10.09
C ILE A 135 3.45 -20.41 -9.92
N THR A 136 2.72 -20.41 -11.02
CA THR A 136 1.25 -20.29 -11.04
C THR A 136 0.63 -21.15 -12.15
N ASP A 137 -0.62 -21.56 -12.00
CA ASP A 137 -1.43 -22.18 -13.04
C ASP A 137 -2.42 -21.21 -13.71
N SER A 138 -2.33 -19.91 -13.41
CA SER A 138 -3.25 -18.89 -13.90
C SER A 138 -2.58 -17.92 -14.89
N PRO A 139 -3.00 -17.89 -16.17
CA PRO A 139 -2.51 -16.91 -17.13
C PRO A 139 -2.92 -15.47 -16.77
N TYR A 140 -4.03 -15.28 -16.05
CA TYR A 140 -4.44 -13.96 -15.53
C TYR A 140 -3.42 -13.43 -14.52
N VAL A 141 -2.87 -14.29 -13.67
CA VAL A 141 -1.79 -13.93 -12.73
C VAL A 141 -0.53 -13.53 -13.50
N VAL A 142 -0.14 -14.28 -14.53
CA VAL A 142 1.01 -13.95 -15.41
C VAL A 142 0.84 -12.56 -16.02
N ALA A 143 -0.32 -12.28 -16.63
CA ALA A 143 -0.61 -11.00 -17.26
C ALA A 143 -0.55 -9.82 -16.27
N ASN A 144 -1.08 -9.99 -15.06
CA ASN A 144 -1.00 -8.96 -14.03
C ASN A 144 0.44 -8.80 -13.47
N MET A 145 1.18 -9.89 -13.26
CA MET A 145 2.58 -9.83 -12.80
C MET A 145 3.49 -9.17 -13.83
N LYS A 146 3.22 -9.33 -15.13
CA LYS A 146 3.89 -8.61 -16.21
C LYS A 146 3.72 -7.09 -16.10
N ILE A 147 2.57 -6.62 -15.64
CA ILE A 147 2.27 -5.19 -15.46
C ILE A 147 2.82 -4.70 -14.10
N MET A 148 2.64 -5.48 -13.04
CA MET A 148 2.93 -5.07 -11.66
C MET A 148 4.40 -5.18 -11.26
N THR A 149 5.22 -5.95 -12.00
CA THR A 149 6.63 -6.20 -11.68
C THR A 149 7.52 -6.05 -12.92
N ARG A 150 8.84 -6.00 -12.73
CA ARG A 150 9.79 -6.16 -13.84
C ARG A 150 9.94 -7.66 -14.11
N MET A 151 9.00 -8.21 -14.87
CA MET A 151 8.89 -9.63 -15.19
C MET A 151 9.73 -10.04 -16.40
N GLY A 152 10.29 -11.25 -16.38
CA GLY A 152 10.79 -11.96 -17.56
C GLY A 152 12.31 -12.11 -17.63
N ALA A 153 12.85 -12.11 -18.84
CA ALA A 153 14.25 -12.47 -19.15
C ALA A 153 15.29 -11.69 -18.32
N ALA A 154 15.08 -10.38 -18.14
CA ALA A 154 16.01 -9.52 -17.40
C ALA A 154 16.05 -9.89 -15.90
N ALA A 155 14.89 -10.19 -15.30
CA ALA A 155 14.83 -10.66 -13.92
C ALA A 155 15.45 -12.05 -13.77
N GLN A 156 15.21 -12.96 -14.73
CA GLN A 156 15.86 -14.27 -14.72
C GLN A 156 17.38 -14.15 -14.80
N ALA A 157 17.92 -13.31 -15.68
CA ALA A 157 19.36 -13.08 -15.80
C ALA A 157 19.95 -12.53 -14.49
N ARG A 158 19.22 -11.67 -13.79
CA ARG A 158 19.62 -11.17 -12.46
C ARG A 158 19.60 -12.28 -11.41
N ILE A 159 18.56 -13.11 -11.37
CA ILE A 159 18.46 -14.27 -10.46
C ILE A 159 19.61 -15.24 -10.69
N GLU A 160 19.95 -15.54 -11.93
CA GLU A 160 21.07 -16.41 -12.29
C GLU A 160 22.42 -15.85 -11.85
N ARG A 161 22.57 -14.51 -11.89
CA ARG A 161 23.78 -13.81 -11.44
C ARG A 161 23.90 -13.78 -9.91
N GLU A 162 22.80 -13.54 -9.20
CA GLU A 162 22.79 -13.33 -7.74
C GLU A 162 22.61 -14.63 -6.95
N GLY A 163 22.04 -15.67 -7.58
CA GLY A 163 21.87 -17.00 -6.98
C GLY A 163 20.79 -17.09 -5.90
N THR A 164 20.10 -15.99 -5.58
CA THR A 164 19.07 -15.91 -4.54
C THR A 164 17.77 -15.33 -5.08
N PHE A 165 16.63 -15.89 -4.65
CA PHE A 165 15.31 -15.42 -5.04
C PHE A 165 14.26 -15.86 -4.01
N VAL A 166 13.18 -15.08 -3.89
CA VAL A 166 11.98 -15.49 -3.13
C VAL A 166 11.19 -16.51 -3.94
N LYS A 167 10.82 -17.63 -3.30
CA LYS A 167 10.03 -18.71 -3.91
C LYS A 167 8.55 -18.46 -3.69
N GLY A 168 7.79 -18.23 -4.75
CA GLY A 168 6.33 -18.14 -4.70
C GLY A 168 5.70 -19.34 -5.39
N LEU A 169 4.87 -20.11 -4.69
CA LEU A 169 4.04 -21.16 -5.28
C LEU A 169 2.57 -20.79 -5.15
N HIS A 170 1.86 -20.74 -6.27
CA HIS A 170 0.47 -20.38 -6.37
C HIS A 170 -0.32 -21.41 -7.19
N SER A 171 -1.54 -21.71 -6.78
CA SER A 171 -2.54 -22.38 -7.61
C SER A 171 -3.92 -21.83 -7.31
N VAL A 172 -4.74 -21.62 -8.34
CA VAL A 172 -6.16 -21.28 -8.16
C VAL A 172 -6.94 -22.42 -7.49
N GLY A 173 -6.43 -23.66 -7.59
CA GLY A 173 -7.06 -24.85 -7.05
C GLY A 173 -8.51 -24.99 -7.51
N GLU A 174 -9.38 -25.35 -6.57
CA GLU A 174 -10.82 -25.47 -6.78
C GLU A 174 -11.59 -24.17 -6.44
N LEU A 175 -10.89 -23.09 -6.06
CA LEU A 175 -11.45 -21.84 -5.51
C LEU A 175 -12.36 -22.03 -4.28
N ASP A 176 -12.29 -23.18 -3.61
CA ASP A 176 -13.03 -23.48 -2.40
C ASP A 176 -12.52 -22.62 -1.21
N PRO A 177 -13.34 -21.72 -0.66
CA PRO A 177 -12.93 -20.86 0.46
C PRO A 177 -12.51 -21.62 1.72
N GLU A 178 -12.99 -22.86 1.92
CA GLU A 178 -12.62 -23.68 3.09
C GLU A 178 -11.22 -24.30 2.95
N ARG A 179 -10.72 -24.37 1.71
CA ARG A 179 -9.39 -24.89 1.36
C ARG A 179 -8.41 -23.79 1.00
N ARG A 180 -8.79 -22.51 1.13
CA ARG A 180 -7.96 -21.35 0.78
C ARG A 180 -6.94 -21.04 1.86
N TRP A 181 -5.68 -20.87 1.48
CA TRP A 181 -4.59 -20.49 2.39
C TRP A 181 -3.56 -19.61 1.71
N ILE A 182 -3.06 -18.59 2.42
CA ILE A 182 -1.93 -17.76 2.00
C ILE A 182 -0.89 -17.79 3.11
N MET A 183 0.14 -18.62 2.95
CA MET A 183 1.16 -18.87 3.98
C MET A 183 2.51 -18.28 3.56
N HIS A 184 3.18 -17.65 4.53
CA HIS A 184 4.49 -17.03 4.35
C HIS A 184 5.48 -17.72 5.29
N PHE A 185 6.65 -18.06 4.78
CA PHE A 185 7.73 -18.72 5.51
C PHE A 185 8.97 -17.82 5.46
N PRO A 186 9.07 -16.80 6.33
CA PRO A 186 10.11 -15.78 6.19
C PRO A 186 11.55 -16.31 6.32
N ALA A 187 11.76 -17.36 7.12
CA ALA A 187 13.06 -18.01 7.27
C ALA A 187 13.52 -18.74 6.00
N GLU A 188 12.59 -19.12 5.13
CA GLU A 188 12.84 -19.86 3.89
C GLU A 188 12.78 -18.99 2.63
N LEU A 189 12.42 -17.70 2.80
CA LEU A 189 12.09 -16.81 1.69
C LEU A 189 11.05 -17.44 0.75
N SER A 190 10.00 -18.04 1.33
CA SER A 190 8.99 -18.80 0.60
C SER A 190 7.57 -18.32 0.90
N ILE A 191 6.73 -18.36 -0.13
CA ILE A 191 5.31 -17.98 -0.11
C ILE A 191 4.54 -19.11 -0.80
N LYS A 192 3.47 -19.58 -0.17
CA LYS A 192 2.57 -20.59 -0.73
C LYS A 192 1.13 -20.10 -0.65
N SER A 193 0.45 -20.04 -1.79
CA SER A 193 -0.91 -19.55 -1.92
C SER A 193 -1.78 -20.54 -2.69
N TYR A 194 -2.93 -20.89 -2.14
CA TYR A 194 -3.84 -21.87 -2.74
C TYR A 194 -5.29 -21.40 -2.66
N GLY A 195 -6.07 -21.62 -3.72
CA GLY A 195 -7.52 -21.47 -3.70
C GLY A 195 -8.04 -20.04 -3.94
N SER A 196 -7.21 -19.15 -4.49
CA SER A 196 -7.59 -17.77 -4.80
C SER A 196 -6.80 -17.25 -6.01
N GLY A 197 -7.48 -16.74 -7.04
CA GLY A 197 -6.87 -16.03 -8.17
C GLY A 197 -6.86 -14.50 -7.99
N TYR A 198 -7.43 -13.99 -6.91
CA TYR A 198 -7.65 -12.56 -6.72
C TYR A 198 -6.43 -11.81 -6.17
N GLY A 199 -5.94 -10.85 -6.95
CA GLY A 199 -5.13 -9.71 -6.49
C GLY A 199 -4.05 -10.07 -5.46
N GLY A 200 -4.12 -9.50 -4.26
CA GLY A 200 -3.10 -9.68 -3.22
C GLY A 200 -2.94 -11.09 -2.63
N ASN A 201 -3.80 -12.05 -3.00
CA ASN A 201 -3.62 -13.47 -2.65
C ASN A 201 -2.83 -14.23 -3.74
N ALA A 202 -2.92 -13.77 -4.99
CA ALA A 202 -2.35 -14.45 -6.15
C ALA A 202 -1.12 -13.74 -6.72
N LEU A 203 -1.08 -12.41 -6.74
CA LEU A 203 0.08 -11.62 -7.17
C LEU A 203 1.13 -11.60 -6.06
N LEU A 204 1.94 -12.66 -5.97
CA LEU A 204 2.80 -12.90 -4.81
C LEU A 204 3.93 -11.87 -4.68
N GLY A 205 4.35 -11.25 -5.80
CA GLY A 205 5.27 -10.12 -5.79
C GLY A 205 4.77 -8.89 -5.01
N LYS A 206 3.45 -8.71 -4.89
CA LYS A 206 2.85 -7.52 -4.27
C LYS A 206 2.90 -7.56 -2.74
N LYS A 207 1.82 -7.96 -2.06
CA LYS A 207 1.75 -7.86 -0.59
C LYS A 207 2.55 -8.95 0.12
N CYS A 208 2.61 -10.15 -0.48
CA CYS A 208 3.28 -11.31 0.11
C CYS A 208 4.80 -11.13 0.12
N HIS A 209 5.40 -10.86 -1.04
CA HIS A 209 6.83 -10.57 -1.13
C HIS A 209 7.12 -9.17 -0.61
N ALA A 210 6.58 -8.11 -1.22
CA ALA A 210 7.10 -6.77 -1.01
C ALA A 210 6.76 -6.09 0.32
N LEU A 211 5.92 -6.71 1.15
CA LEU A 211 5.71 -6.28 2.53
C LEU A 211 5.99 -7.40 3.55
N ARG A 212 5.36 -8.58 3.44
CA ARG A 212 5.51 -9.61 4.49
C ARG A 212 6.91 -10.22 4.52
N ILE A 213 7.36 -10.82 3.43
CA ILE A 213 8.72 -11.37 3.35
C ILE A 213 9.75 -10.24 3.44
N ALA A 214 9.54 -9.16 2.69
CA ALA A 214 10.43 -8.01 2.63
C ALA A 214 10.62 -7.35 4.01
N SER A 215 9.59 -7.16 4.83
CA SER A 215 9.76 -6.54 6.15
C SER A 215 10.64 -7.37 7.08
N ASN A 216 10.57 -8.70 7.00
CA ASN A 216 11.47 -9.56 7.76
C ASN A 216 12.92 -9.50 7.23
N GLN A 217 13.11 -9.47 5.90
CA GLN A 217 14.43 -9.23 5.29
C GLN A 217 14.99 -7.85 5.68
N ALA A 218 14.15 -6.83 5.65
CA ALA A 218 14.48 -5.45 5.98
C ALA A 218 14.98 -5.33 7.42
N ARG A 219 14.36 -6.07 8.36
CA ARG A 219 14.85 -6.19 9.75
C ARG A 219 16.27 -6.75 9.80
N THR A 220 16.53 -7.86 9.10
CA THR A 220 17.84 -8.54 9.17
C THR A 220 18.94 -7.79 8.43
N GLU A 221 18.57 -7.05 7.39
CA GLU A 221 19.52 -6.38 6.47
C GLU A 221 19.65 -4.86 6.74
N GLY A 222 18.84 -4.29 7.64
CA GLY A 222 18.99 -2.89 8.08
C GLY A 222 18.31 -1.84 7.19
N TRP A 223 17.15 -2.16 6.61
CA TRP A 223 16.32 -1.25 5.80
C TRP A 223 14.84 -1.35 6.17
N LEU A 224 13.92 -0.63 5.51
CA LEU A 224 12.48 -0.64 5.83
C LEU A 224 11.64 -1.02 4.60
N ALA A 225 10.69 -1.94 4.76
CA ALA A 225 9.71 -2.30 3.74
C ALA A 225 8.31 -1.89 4.22
N GLU A 226 7.75 -0.85 3.61
CA GLU A 226 6.62 -0.12 4.19
C GLU A 226 5.46 0.04 3.21
N HIS A 227 4.24 0.02 3.76
CA HIS A 227 3.00 0.25 3.01
C HIS A 227 2.77 1.76 2.81
N MET A 228 3.69 2.38 2.07
CA MET A 228 3.71 3.81 1.80
C MET A 228 3.69 4.10 0.30
N LEU A 229 2.96 5.14 -0.08
CA LEU A 229 3.21 5.81 -1.37
C LEU A 229 4.54 6.56 -1.32
N ILE A 230 5.06 6.93 -2.50
CA ILE A 230 6.17 7.86 -2.68
C ILE A 230 5.74 8.91 -3.71
N VAL A 231 5.81 10.19 -3.32
CA VAL A 231 5.45 11.31 -4.19
C VAL A 231 6.53 12.38 -4.15
N GLY A 232 6.92 12.89 -5.32
CA GLY A 232 7.80 14.05 -5.47
C GLY A 232 6.98 15.33 -5.61
N ILE A 233 7.31 16.35 -4.85
CA ILE A 233 6.69 17.67 -4.90
C ILE A 233 7.74 18.66 -5.37
N GLU A 234 7.56 19.18 -6.58
CA GLU A 234 8.44 20.18 -7.19
C GLU A 234 7.84 21.57 -6.97
N ASN A 235 8.60 22.44 -6.31
CA ASN A 235 8.19 23.81 -6.06
C ASN A 235 8.49 24.73 -7.27
N PRO A 236 8.00 25.98 -7.29
CA PRO A 236 8.24 26.93 -8.37
C PRO A 236 9.71 27.26 -8.68
N ARG A 237 10.63 26.96 -7.74
CA ARG A 237 12.07 27.16 -7.91
C ARG A 237 12.76 25.96 -8.57
N GLY A 238 12.03 24.86 -8.81
CA GLY A 238 12.53 23.62 -9.38
C GLY A 238 13.13 22.65 -8.35
N GLU A 239 12.97 22.93 -7.05
CA GLU A 239 13.43 22.03 -5.98
C GLU A 239 12.38 20.94 -5.77
N THR A 240 12.81 19.68 -5.75
CA THR A 240 11.92 18.53 -5.56
C THR A 240 12.15 17.85 -4.21
N HIS A 241 11.08 17.74 -3.43
CA HIS A 241 11.05 17.02 -2.15
C HIS A 241 10.25 15.74 -2.27
N TYR A 242 10.75 14.64 -1.71
CA TYR A 242 10.04 13.37 -1.75
C TYR A 242 9.40 13.06 -0.40
N VAL A 243 8.13 12.72 -0.43
CA VAL A 243 7.33 12.37 0.73
C VAL A 243 6.90 10.92 0.62
N ALA A 244 7.14 10.15 1.68
CA ALA A 244 6.59 8.81 1.83
C ALA A 244 5.37 8.86 2.77
N ALA A 245 4.22 8.28 2.38
CA ALA A 245 3.01 8.35 3.22
C ALA A 245 2.29 7.00 3.39
N ALA A 246 2.12 6.59 4.65
CA ALA A 246 1.43 5.37 5.06
C ALA A 246 0.01 5.68 5.49
N PHE A 247 -0.95 5.31 4.65
CA PHE A 247 -2.37 5.30 4.99
C PHE A 247 -2.95 3.89 4.81
N PRO A 248 -3.89 3.46 5.67
CA PRO A 248 -4.62 2.21 5.48
C PRO A 248 -5.31 2.14 4.11
N SER A 249 -5.71 0.94 3.69
CA SER A 249 -6.43 0.76 2.43
C SER A 249 -7.68 1.65 2.36
N ALA A 250 -7.92 2.24 1.17
CA ALA A 250 -9.00 3.19 0.92
C ALA A 250 -8.95 4.49 1.77
N CYS A 251 -7.77 4.91 2.24
CA CYS A 251 -7.56 6.18 2.94
C CYS A 251 -6.79 7.24 2.12
N GLY A 252 -6.77 7.10 0.79
CA GLY A 252 -6.33 8.18 -0.12
C GLY A 252 -4.88 8.11 -0.62
N LYS A 253 -4.18 6.97 -0.51
CA LYS A 253 -2.80 6.86 -1.02
C LYS A 253 -2.70 7.16 -2.52
N THR A 254 -3.46 6.47 -3.36
CA THR A 254 -3.44 6.69 -4.82
C THR A 254 -3.84 8.11 -5.22
N ASN A 255 -4.79 8.74 -4.51
CA ASN A 255 -5.14 10.15 -4.75
C ASN A 255 -3.99 11.10 -4.38
N LEU A 256 -3.27 10.83 -3.28
CA LEU A 256 -2.16 11.69 -2.84
C LEU A 256 -0.91 11.48 -3.71
N SER A 257 -0.61 10.25 -4.12
CA SER A 257 0.55 9.97 -4.98
C SER A 257 0.42 10.58 -6.37
N MET A 258 -0.82 10.65 -6.88
CA MET A 258 -1.17 11.24 -8.17
C MET A 258 -1.84 12.61 -8.02
N LEU A 259 -1.54 13.33 -6.94
CA LEU A 259 -2.23 14.58 -6.60
C LEU A 259 -2.14 15.59 -7.74
N ILE A 260 -3.26 16.26 -7.98
CA ILE A 260 -3.36 17.35 -8.95
C ILE A 260 -3.30 18.67 -8.17
N PRO A 261 -2.27 19.51 -8.37
CA PRO A 261 -2.19 20.80 -7.71
C PRO A 261 -3.44 21.64 -7.97
N PRO A 262 -3.97 22.36 -6.96
CA PRO A 262 -5.06 23.31 -7.16
C PRO A 262 -4.60 24.41 -8.13
N GLU A 263 -5.56 25.07 -8.79
CA GLU A 263 -5.28 25.97 -9.92
C GLU A 263 -4.26 27.06 -9.59
N GLY A 264 -4.36 27.67 -8.39
CA GLY A 264 -3.41 28.67 -7.92
C GLY A 264 -1.96 28.14 -7.87
N TYR A 265 -1.76 26.98 -7.26
CA TYR A 265 -0.44 26.34 -7.16
C TYR A 265 0.11 25.96 -8.53
N ARG A 266 -0.75 25.45 -9.43
CA ARG A 266 -0.32 25.10 -10.79
C ARG A 266 0.14 26.34 -11.56
N ARG A 267 -0.58 27.45 -11.44
CA ARG A 267 -0.19 28.74 -12.05
C ARG A 267 1.12 29.25 -11.48
N ASP A 268 1.36 29.04 -10.19
CA ASP A 268 2.60 29.43 -9.53
C ASP A 268 3.78 28.51 -9.89
N GLY A 269 3.53 27.37 -10.55
CA GLY A 269 4.57 26.47 -11.08
C GLY A 269 4.79 25.19 -10.28
N TRP A 270 3.94 24.87 -9.31
CA TRP A 270 4.03 23.62 -8.55
C TRP A 270 3.70 22.40 -9.42
N LYS A 271 4.49 21.33 -9.24
CA LYS A 271 4.25 20.03 -9.89
C LYS A 271 4.31 18.90 -8.89
N VAL A 272 3.64 17.81 -9.23
CA VAL A 272 3.59 16.58 -8.45
C VAL A 272 4.01 15.43 -9.34
N TRP A 273 4.90 14.59 -8.83
CA TRP A 273 5.52 13.48 -9.53
C TRP A 273 5.24 12.17 -8.80
N THR A 274 4.56 11.23 -9.45
CA THR A 274 4.23 9.92 -8.92
C THR A 274 5.44 9.00 -9.02
N VAL A 275 5.96 8.51 -7.88
CA VAL A 275 7.01 7.48 -7.83
C VAL A 275 6.41 6.11 -7.54
N GLY A 276 5.46 6.04 -6.60
CA GLY A 276 4.70 4.83 -6.28
C GLY A 276 3.49 5.14 -5.39
N ASP A 277 2.45 4.30 -5.42
CA ASP A 277 1.19 4.58 -4.71
C ASP A 277 0.90 3.67 -3.51
N ASP A 278 1.72 2.63 -3.28
CA ASP A 278 1.36 1.56 -2.34
C ASP A 278 2.53 0.99 -1.52
N ILE A 279 3.71 0.81 -2.11
CA ILE A 279 4.86 0.18 -1.43
C ILE A 279 6.12 1.04 -1.55
N CYS A 280 6.86 1.14 -0.46
CA CYS A 280 8.09 1.91 -0.35
C CYS A 280 9.17 1.08 0.36
N TRP A 281 10.32 0.89 -0.29
CA TRP A 281 11.50 0.31 0.36
C TRP A 281 12.53 1.39 0.62
N MET A 282 12.81 1.66 1.90
CA MET A 282 13.71 2.72 2.34
C MET A 282 15.02 2.17 2.88
N HIS A 283 16.15 2.64 2.36
CA HIS A 283 17.49 2.25 2.75
C HIS A 283 18.29 3.45 3.26
N PRO A 284 19.13 3.29 4.29
CA PRO A 284 20.11 4.31 4.65
C PRO A 284 21.11 4.57 3.50
N GLY A 285 21.22 5.82 3.07
CA GLY A 285 22.21 6.28 2.12
C GLY A 285 23.55 6.61 2.79
N ALA A 286 24.60 6.70 1.98
CA ALA A 286 25.95 7.05 2.45
C ALA A 286 26.05 8.46 3.06
N ASP A 287 25.12 9.36 2.73
CA ASP A 287 25.07 10.73 3.24
C ASP A 287 24.24 10.89 4.53
N GLY A 288 23.74 9.77 5.07
CA GLY A 288 22.92 9.68 6.27
C GLY A 288 21.41 9.77 6.03
N ARG A 289 20.94 10.12 4.83
CA ARG A 289 19.48 10.20 4.52
C ARG A 289 18.88 8.82 4.28
N LEU A 290 17.55 8.73 4.31
CA LEU A 290 16.82 7.56 3.82
C LEU A 290 16.48 7.75 2.34
N TYR A 291 16.78 6.74 1.52
CA TYR A 291 16.46 6.67 0.11
C TYR A 291 15.41 5.62 -0.16
N ALA A 292 14.38 5.97 -0.93
CA ALA A 292 13.26 5.10 -1.24
C ALA A 292 13.24 4.65 -2.70
N ILE A 293 12.90 3.38 -2.92
CA ILE A 293 12.43 2.89 -4.22
C ILE A 293 10.98 2.42 -4.13
N ASN A 294 10.25 2.53 -5.24
CA ASN A 294 9.01 1.81 -5.44
C ASN A 294 9.34 0.42 -6.01
N PRO A 295 9.08 -0.68 -5.29
CA PRO A 295 9.33 -2.01 -5.81
C PRO A 295 8.38 -2.41 -6.96
N GLU A 296 7.21 -1.78 -7.08
CA GLU A 296 6.19 -2.12 -8.09
C GLU A 296 6.42 -1.40 -9.42
N ALA A 297 5.96 -2.00 -10.52
CA ALA A 297 6.03 -1.45 -11.89
C ALA A 297 4.68 -0.96 -12.44
N GLY A 298 3.59 -1.24 -11.71
CA GLY A 298 2.22 -0.92 -12.09
C GLY A 298 1.39 -0.50 -10.89
N PHE A 299 0.16 -0.06 -11.17
CA PHE A 299 -0.83 0.27 -10.16
C PHE A 299 -1.92 -0.80 -10.12
N PHE A 300 -2.25 -1.27 -8.91
CA PHE A 300 -3.37 -2.17 -8.64
C PHE A 300 -4.45 -1.43 -7.84
N GLY A 301 -5.01 -0.40 -8.46
CA GLY A 301 -5.87 0.59 -7.80
C GLY A 301 -7.30 0.09 -7.59
N VAL A 302 -7.98 0.63 -6.57
CA VAL A 302 -9.43 0.44 -6.39
C VAL A 302 -10.16 1.30 -7.42
N ALA A 303 -11.06 0.70 -8.21
CA ALA A 303 -11.82 1.43 -9.21
C ALA A 303 -12.89 2.36 -8.57
N PRO A 304 -13.82 1.86 -7.72
CA PRO A 304 -14.87 2.68 -7.11
C PRO A 304 -14.34 3.92 -6.39
N GLY A 305 -14.91 5.08 -6.70
CA GLY A 305 -14.49 6.39 -6.20
C GLY A 305 -13.42 7.10 -7.05
N THR A 306 -12.82 6.43 -8.04
CA THR A 306 -11.95 7.06 -9.04
C THR A 306 -12.78 7.73 -10.12
N SER A 307 -12.56 9.02 -10.38
CA SER A 307 -13.21 9.78 -11.46
C SER A 307 -12.34 10.99 -11.83
N ASP A 308 -12.69 11.72 -12.89
CA ASP A 308 -11.96 12.96 -13.23
C ASP A 308 -11.99 14.00 -12.11
N ALA A 309 -13.04 14.00 -11.29
CA ALA A 309 -13.17 14.91 -10.15
C ALA A 309 -12.26 14.53 -8.97
N THR A 310 -11.94 13.25 -8.78
CA THR A 310 -11.16 12.77 -7.62
C THR A 310 -9.72 12.41 -7.97
N ASN A 311 -9.47 11.91 -9.18
CA ASN A 311 -8.15 11.52 -9.67
C ASN A 311 -8.13 11.42 -11.21
N HIS A 312 -8.08 12.56 -11.90
CA HIS A 312 -7.94 12.62 -13.35
C HIS A 312 -6.69 11.88 -13.87
N ASN A 313 -5.56 11.94 -13.14
CA ASN A 313 -4.35 11.22 -13.51
C ASN A 313 -4.58 9.70 -13.57
N ALA A 314 -5.32 9.12 -12.61
CA ALA A 314 -5.70 7.71 -12.66
C ALA A 314 -6.63 7.41 -13.85
N MET A 315 -7.63 8.25 -14.11
CA MET A 315 -8.53 8.10 -15.27
C MET A 315 -7.78 8.10 -16.61
N GLN A 316 -6.81 9.00 -16.76
CA GLN A 316 -5.94 9.02 -17.95
C GLN A 316 -5.08 7.76 -18.04
N SER A 317 -4.52 7.31 -16.90
CA SER A 317 -3.67 6.10 -16.86
C SER A 317 -4.42 4.88 -17.39
N ILE A 318 -5.67 4.68 -16.95
CA ILE A 318 -6.46 3.47 -17.21
C ILE A 318 -7.24 3.48 -18.54
N SER A 319 -7.02 4.51 -19.37
CA SER A 319 -7.75 4.70 -20.62
C SER A 319 -7.36 3.72 -21.72
N HIS A 320 -6.22 3.04 -21.59
CA HIS A 320 -5.77 2.00 -22.53
C HIS A 320 -4.90 0.95 -21.81
N ASP A 321 -4.68 -0.19 -22.46
CA ASP A 321 -3.77 -1.27 -22.00
C ASP A 321 -3.96 -1.67 -20.53
N THR A 322 -5.22 -1.73 -20.07
CA THR A 322 -5.59 -1.93 -18.67
C THR A 322 -6.41 -3.19 -18.47
N ILE A 323 -6.06 -3.97 -17.45
CA ILE A 323 -6.89 -5.09 -16.99
C ILE A 323 -7.80 -4.60 -15.86
N PHE A 324 -9.10 -4.54 -16.11
CA PHE A 324 -10.12 -4.29 -15.08
C PHE A 324 -10.57 -5.61 -14.46
N THR A 325 -10.89 -5.59 -13.17
CA THR A 325 -11.39 -6.76 -12.44
C THR A 325 -12.63 -6.39 -11.63
N ASN A 326 -13.75 -7.08 -11.90
CA ASN A 326 -15.03 -6.92 -11.22
C ASN A 326 -15.68 -5.52 -11.31
N VAL A 327 -15.43 -4.79 -12.40
CA VAL A 327 -16.21 -3.58 -12.72
C VAL A 327 -17.48 -3.96 -13.50
N ALA A 328 -18.45 -3.05 -13.52
CA ALA A 328 -19.60 -3.15 -14.42
C ALA A 328 -19.23 -2.71 -15.83
N VAL A 329 -20.16 -2.87 -16.78
CA VAL A 329 -20.02 -2.31 -18.13
C VAL A 329 -21.29 -1.62 -18.63
N THR A 330 -21.10 -0.61 -19.47
CA THR A 330 -22.16 0.08 -20.23
C THR A 330 -22.64 -0.74 -21.44
N ALA A 331 -23.69 -0.27 -22.12
CA ALA A 331 -24.27 -0.94 -23.31
C ALA A 331 -23.27 -1.15 -24.46
N ASP A 332 -22.26 -0.27 -24.55
CA ASP A 332 -21.19 -0.32 -25.52
C ASP A 332 -19.88 -0.86 -24.93
N ASN A 333 -19.95 -1.66 -23.85
CA ASN A 333 -18.81 -2.34 -23.20
C ASN A 333 -17.70 -1.40 -22.67
N GLN A 334 -18.03 -0.20 -22.21
CA GLN A 334 -17.08 0.62 -21.45
C GLN A 334 -17.09 0.20 -19.98
N PRO A 335 -15.95 0.17 -19.28
CA PRO A 335 -15.90 -0.12 -17.85
C PRO A 335 -16.66 0.95 -17.06
N TRP A 336 -17.39 0.52 -16.03
CA TRP A 336 -18.20 1.41 -15.20
C TRP A 336 -18.15 1.01 -13.72
N TRP A 337 -18.22 2.00 -12.83
CA TRP A 337 -18.37 1.83 -11.38
C TRP A 337 -19.09 3.02 -10.77
N GLU A 338 -19.51 2.87 -9.51
CA GLU A 338 -20.25 3.89 -8.78
C GLU A 338 -19.50 5.23 -8.75
N GLY A 339 -20.19 6.28 -9.21
CA GLY A 339 -19.67 7.64 -9.29
C GLY A 339 -19.24 8.08 -10.69
N LEU A 340 -19.22 7.18 -11.68
CA LEU A 340 -19.01 7.54 -13.09
C LEU A 340 -20.32 7.96 -13.78
N PRO A 341 -20.25 8.84 -14.80
CA PRO A 341 -21.40 9.13 -15.66
C PRO A 341 -21.81 7.91 -16.50
N GLY A 342 -23.00 7.97 -17.10
CA GLY A 342 -23.57 6.86 -17.88
C GLY A 342 -24.32 5.83 -17.02
N THR A 343 -24.83 4.78 -17.67
CA THR A 343 -25.64 3.74 -17.03
C THR A 343 -25.03 2.36 -17.30
N PRO A 344 -24.70 1.57 -16.26
CA PRO A 344 -24.27 0.20 -16.45
C PRO A 344 -25.44 -0.66 -16.91
N VAL A 345 -25.19 -1.61 -17.81
CA VAL A 345 -26.18 -2.60 -18.26
C VAL A 345 -25.86 -4.00 -17.76
N THR A 346 -24.61 -4.26 -17.41
CA THR A 346 -24.15 -5.56 -16.89
C THR A 346 -23.27 -5.33 -15.68
N ASP A 347 -23.60 -5.99 -14.57
CA ASP A 347 -22.87 -5.89 -13.33
C ASP A 347 -21.55 -6.71 -13.35
N TRP A 348 -20.80 -6.60 -12.27
CA TRP A 348 -19.52 -7.29 -12.10
C TRP A 348 -19.63 -8.82 -12.05
N GLN A 349 -20.83 -9.39 -11.81
CA GLN A 349 -21.08 -10.83 -11.85
C GLN A 349 -21.53 -11.29 -13.24
N GLY A 350 -21.67 -10.38 -14.20
CA GLY A 350 -22.15 -10.69 -15.55
C GLY A 350 -23.66 -10.74 -15.70
N ARG A 351 -24.43 -10.26 -14.72
CA ARG A 351 -25.91 -10.21 -14.75
C ARG A 351 -26.38 -8.89 -15.34
N PRO A 352 -27.58 -8.81 -15.95
CA PRO A 352 -28.22 -7.53 -16.22
C PRO A 352 -28.26 -6.68 -14.95
N TYR A 353 -27.83 -5.41 -15.03
CA TYR A 353 -27.76 -4.58 -13.85
C TYR A 353 -29.16 -4.24 -13.34
N ASP A 354 -29.40 -4.60 -12.08
CA ASP A 354 -30.57 -4.22 -11.30
C ASP A 354 -30.08 -3.72 -9.93
N PRO A 355 -30.34 -2.46 -9.55
CA PRO A 355 -29.91 -1.91 -8.27
C PRO A 355 -30.46 -2.69 -7.05
N ALA A 356 -31.52 -3.48 -7.22
CA ALA A 356 -32.03 -4.36 -6.16
C ALA A 356 -31.01 -5.45 -5.76
N ASN A 357 -30.05 -5.77 -6.63
CA ASN A 357 -29.00 -6.77 -6.39
C ASN A 357 -27.71 -6.20 -5.79
N GLY A 358 -27.68 -4.90 -5.46
CA GLY A 358 -26.52 -4.21 -4.91
C GLY A 358 -25.76 -3.36 -5.94
N PRO A 359 -24.51 -2.96 -5.64
CA PRO A 359 -23.71 -2.12 -6.54
C PRO A 359 -23.38 -2.84 -7.85
N ALA A 360 -23.27 -2.07 -8.93
CA ALA A 360 -22.96 -2.59 -10.26
C ALA A 360 -21.52 -3.09 -10.33
N ALA A 361 -20.57 -2.35 -9.75
CA ALA A 361 -19.19 -2.79 -9.59
C ALA A 361 -18.98 -3.37 -8.19
N HIS A 362 -18.06 -4.34 -8.05
CA HIS A 362 -17.72 -4.82 -6.71
C HIS A 362 -17.03 -3.66 -5.94
N PRO A 363 -17.32 -3.43 -4.64
CA PRO A 363 -16.69 -2.32 -3.87
C PRO A 363 -15.16 -2.38 -3.81
N ASN A 364 -14.59 -3.56 -4.00
CA ASN A 364 -13.14 -3.81 -4.08
C ASN A 364 -12.70 -4.19 -5.51
N SER A 365 -13.45 -3.80 -6.54
CA SER A 365 -13.03 -3.94 -7.94
C SER A 365 -11.78 -3.11 -8.23
N ARG A 366 -11.03 -3.55 -9.24
CA ARG A 366 -9.65 -3.11 -9.47
C ARG A 366 -9.40 -2.75 -10.92
N PHE A 367 -8.39 -1.91 -11.13
CA PHE A 367 -7.68 -1.81 -12.39
C PHE A 367 -6.20 -2.16 -12.16
N THR A 368 -5.61 -2.83 -13.14
CA THR A 368 -4.17 -3.11 -13.23
C THR A 368 -3.62 -2.42 -14.45
N VAL A 369 -2.71 -1.47 -14.25
CA VAL A 369 -2.16 -0.65 -15.34
C VAL A 369 -0.67 -0.37 -15.12
N SER A 370 0.08 -0.21 -16.20
CA SER A 370 1.50 0.18 -16.13
C SER A 370 1.66 1.54 -15.45
N ALA A 371 2.63 1.65 -14.55
CA ALA A 371 2.86 2.92 -13.85
C ALA A 371 3.27 4.04 -14.82
N LYS A 372 3.94 3.67 -15.93
CA LYS A 372 4.41 4.60 -16.97
C LYS A 372 3.28 5.26 -17.77
N GLN A 373 2.05 4.74 -17.69
CA GLN A 373 0.87 5.38 -18.28
C GLN A 373 0.35 6.55 -17.45
N CYS A 374 0.82 6.71 -16.21
CA CYS A 374 0.42 7.85 -15.39
C CYS A 374 1.02 9.15 -15.94
N PRO A 375 0.22 10.19 -16.21
CA PRO A 375 0.73 11.45 -16.75
C PRO A 375 1.78 12.14 -15.86
N THR A 376 1.75 11.85 -14.56
CA THR A 376 2.68 12.39 -13.57
C THR A 376 3.75 11.37 -13.16
N TRP A 377 3.88 10.24 -13.84
CA TRP A 377 4.92 9.26 -13.54
C TRP A 377 6.31 9.89 -13.61
N SER A 378 7.12 9.63 -12.58
CA SER A 378 8.49 10.15 -12.50
C SER A 378 9.49 9.13 -13.05
N GLU A 379 10.43 9.59 -13.88
CA GLU A 379 11.59 8.77 -14.28
C GLU A 379 12.44 8.32 -13.07
N GLN A 380 12.37 9.08 -11.96
CA GLN A 380 13.05 8.72 -10.71
C GLN A 380 12.48 7.44 -10.07
N ALA A 381 11.32 6.96 -10.51
CA ALA A 381 10.79 5.65 -10.12
C ALA A 381 11.67 4.48 -10.61
N GLU A 382 12.53 4.68 -11.61
CA GLU A 382 13.51 3.71 -12.10
C GLU A 382 14.95 4.05 -11.66
N ALA A 383 15.15 5.08 -10.82
CA ALA A 383 16.48 5.44 -10.34
C ALA A 383 17.06 4.31 -9.45
N PRO A 384 18.22 3.72 -9.80
CA PRO A 384 18.77 2.59 -9.05
C PRO A 384 19.04 2.89 -7.57
N GLN A 385 19.41 4.14 -7.26
CA GLN A 385 19.69 4.60 -5.90
C GLN A 385 18.44 5.03 -5.11
N GLY A 386 17.27 5.11 -5.76
CA GLY A 386 16.05 5.66 -5.18
C GLY A 386 16.08 7.18 -4.98
N VAL A 387 15.06 7.69 -4.30
CA VAL A 387 14.86 9.12 -4.04
C VAL A 387 15.02 9.46 -2.55
N PRO A 388 15.67 10.57 -2.18
CA PRO A 388 15.87 10.92 -0.78
C PRO A 388 14.57 11.41 -0.14
N ILE A 389 14.13 10.76 0.94
CA ILE A 389 12.88 11.11 1.63
C ILE A 389 13.09 12.31 2.55
N SER A 390 12.31 13.37 2.34
CA SER A 390 12.28 14.58 3.17
C SER A 390 11.31 14.44 4.35
N ALA A 391 10.17 13.77 4.13
CA ALA A 391 9.13 13.59 5.14
C ALA A 391 8.49 12.20 5.07
N ILE A 392 8.15 11.65 6.24
CA ILE A 392 7.30 10.48 6.39
C ILE A 392 5.96 10.94 6.98
N VAL A 393 4.85 10.49 6.39
CA VAL A 393 3.50 10.91 6.80
C VAL A 393 2.67 9.68 7.17
N PHE A 394 2.14 9.66 8.38
CA PHE A 394 1.10 8.71 8.80
C PHE A 394 -0.27 9.37 8.71
N GLY A 395 -1.33 8.58 8.54
CA GLY A 395 -2.68 9.11 8.54
C GLY A 395 -3.76 8.05 8.40
N GLY A 396 -4.96 8.39 8.83
CA GLY A 396 -6.11 7.49 8.81
C GLY A 396 -7.43 8.26 8.83
N ARG A 397 -8.53 7.55 8.59
CA ARG A 397 -9.88 8.12 8.68
C ARG A 397 -10.26 8.31 10.14
N ARG A 398 -10.25 9.56 10.61
CA ARG A 398 -10.65 9.94 11.97
C ARG A 398 -11.68 11.08 11.90
N PRO A 399 -12.96 10.86 12.24
CA PRO A 399 -13.97 11.91 12.17
C PRO A 399 -13.74 13.01 13.22
N SER A 400 -13.00 12.73 14.29
CA SER A 400 -12.74 13.65 15.39
C SER A 400 -11.33 13.47 15.98
N LEU A 401 -10.99 14.30 16.97
CA LEU A 401 -9.77 14.32 17.79
C LEU A 401 -8.47 14.72 17.07
N LEU A 402 -8.13 14.06 15.96
CA LEU A 402 -6.87 14.27 15.25
C LEU A 402 -6.92 15.56 14.43
N PRO A 403 -5.96 16.49 14.59
CA PRO A 403 -5.89 17.70 13.78
C PRO A 403 -5.56 17.38 12.31
N LEU A 404 -5.73 18.36 11.42
CA LEU A 404 -5.40 18.20 9.99
C LEU A 404 -3.98 17.69 9.76
N VAL A 405 -3.02 18.28 10.47
CA VAL A 405 -1.61 17.92 10.40
C VAL A 405 -0.92 18.20 11.73
N MET A 406 0.02 17.34 12.09
CA MET A 406 0.93 17.51 13.22
C MET A 406 2.30 16.90 12.91
N GLU A 407 3.39 17.60 13.23
CA GLU A 407 4.76 17.10 13.18
C GLU A 407 5.14 16.43 14.50
N ALA A 408 5.89 15.33 14.43
CA ALA A 408 6.55 14.74 15.57
C ALA A 408 7.76 15.56 16.01
N ARG A 409 7.88 15.81 17.32
CA ARG A 409 9.05 16.48 17.92
C ARG A 409 10.39 15.82 17.57
N ASP A 410 10.42 14.50 17.49
CA ASP A 410 11.61 13.71 17.15
C ASP A 410 11.20 12.35 16.55
N TRP A 411 12.19 11.55 16.16
CA TRP A 411 11.98 10.24 15.56
C TRP A 411 11.24 9.26 16.48
N SER A 412 11.52 9.26 17.79
CA SER A 412 10.87 8.32 18.73
C SER A 412 9.38 8.64 18.82
N HIS A 413 9.05 9.91 18.87
CA HIS A 413 7.67 10.38 18.84
C HIS A 413 7.01 10.08 17.49
N GLY A 414 7.73 10.18 16.39
CA GLY A 414 7.25 9.78 15.06
C GLY A 414 6.92 8.28 14.99
N VAL A 415 7.77 7.42 15.58
CA VAL A 415 7.49 5.98 15.69
C VAL A 415 6.25 5.73 16.57
N LEU A 416 6.07 6.48 17.67
CA LEU A 416 4.84 6.39 18.45
C LEU A 416 3.60 6.79 17.65
N MET A 417 3.65 7.87 16.86
CA MET A 417 2.54 8.27 15.98
C MET A 417 2.17 7.16 14.99
N GLY A 418 3.16 6.56 14.34
CA GLY A 418 2.96 5.43 13.45
C GLY A 418 2.38 4.22 14.17
N ALA A 419 2.94 3.85 15.33
CA ALA A 419 2.51 2.70 16.12
C ALA A 419 1.08 2.85 16.64
N ALA A 420 0.70 4.07 17.03
CA ALA A 420 -0.60 4.41 17.57
C ALA A 420 -1.69 4.60 16.50
N MET A 421 -1.34 4.58 15.21
CA MET A 421 -2.24 4.97 14.13
C MET A 421 -3.56 4.19 14.19
N GLY A 422 -4.67 4.94 14.17
CA GLY A 422 -6.03 4.43 14.18
C GLY A 422 -6.80 4.96 12.98
N SER A 423 -7.65 4.12 12.40
CA SER A 423 -8.53 4.49 11.28
C SER A 423 -9.84 3.75 11.38
N GLU A 424 -10.93 4.38 10.94
CA GLU A 424 -12.19 3.67 10.68
C GLU A 424 -11.98 2.59 9.61
N THR A 425 -12.58 1.42 9.83
CA THR A 425 -12.60 0.30 8.88
C THR A 425 -13.34 0.68 7.59
N THR A 426 -12.79 0.24 6.46
CA THR A 426 -13.35 0.46 5.11
C THR A 426 -13.79 -0.87 4.49
N ALA A 427 -14.48 -0.83 3.35
CA ALA A 427 -14.90 -2.02 2.61
C ALA A 427 -13.75 -2.88 2.02
N ALA A 428 -12.50 -2.42 2.11
CA ALA A 428 -11.33 -3.10 1.55
C ALA A 428 -10.83 -4.30 2.39
N ALA A 429 -11.44 -4.55 3.56
CA ALA A 429 -11.18 -5.69 4.41
C ALA A 429 -12.51 -6.33 4.84
N THR A 430 -12.50 -7.62 5.16
CA THR A 430 -13.66 -8.33 5.71
C THR A 430 -13.98 -7.81 7.13
N GLY A 431 -15.23 -7.41 7.39
CA GLY A 431 -15.69 -6.93 8.71
C GLY A 431 -16.70 -5.78 8.66
N ALA A 432 -17.09 -5.27 9.83
CA ALA A 432 -17.97 -4.11 9.95
C ALA A 432 -17.27 -2.80 9.51
N VAL A 433 -17.93 -1.97 8.72
CA VAL A 433 -17.44 -0.66 8.25
C VAL A 433 -17.69 0.42 9.30
N GLY A 434 -16.76 1.37 9.45
CA GLY A 434 -16.90 2.51 10.37
C GLY A 434 -16.46 2.25 11.81
N VAL A 435 -15.80 1.11 12.10
CA VAL A 435 -15.27 0.81 13.43
C VAL A 435 -13.82 1.29 13.51
N LEU A 436 -13.47 2.01 14.57
CA LEU A 436 -12.08 2.44 14.80
C LEU A 436 -11.20 1.21 15.07
N ARG A 437 -10.23 0.97 14.18
CA ARG A 437 -9.24 -0.11 14.28
C ARG A 437 -7.84 0.50 14.31
N ARG A 438 -6.99 0.02 15.23
CA ARG A 438 -5.55 0.31 15.20
C ARG A 438 -4.92 -0.41 14.03
N ASP A 439 -4.16 0.33 13.23
CA ASP A 439 -3.44 -0.14 12.05
C ASP A 439 -2.05 0.50 12.05
N SER A 440 -1.19 0.04 12.97
CA SER A 440 0.16 0.59 13.15
C SER A 440 0.91 0.64 11.83
N MET A 441 1.41 1.83 11.48
CA MET A 441 2.15 2.12 10.24
C MET A 441 1.42 1.71 8.94
N ALA A 442 0.10 1.46 9.00
CA ALA A 442 -0.71 0.87 7.94
C ALA A 442 -0.26 -0.56 7.55
N MET A 443 0.44 -1.25 8.46
CA MET A 443 1.10 -2.53 8.26
C MET A 443 0.37 -3.71 8.93
N LYS A 444 -0.81 -3.51 9.54
CA LYS A 444 -1.48 -4.56 10.33
C LYS A 444 -1.68 -5.88 9.59
N PRO A 445 -2.12 -5.90 8.33
CA PRO A 445 -2.25 -7.15 7.60
C PRO A 445 -0.97 -7.56 6.84
N PHE A 446 0.15 -6.85 6.99
CA PHE A 446 1.31 -6.92 6.10
C PHE A 446 2.67 -7.09 6.78
N CYS A 447 2.82 -6.85 8.09
CA CYS A 447 4.10 -7.05 8.75
C CYS A 447 4.40 -8.54 8.94
N GLY A 448 5.57 -8.98 8.45
CA GLY A 448 5.96 -10.38 8.47
C GLY A 448 6.54 -10.88 9.80
N TYR A 449 6.45 -10.11 10.88
CA TYR A 449 6.98 -10.48 12.20
C TYR A 449 6.34 -9.68 13.34
N HIS A 450 6.81 -9.91 14.56
CA HIS A 450 6.27 -9.34 15.79
C HIS A 450 6.39 -7.80 15.82
N TYR A 451 5.28 -7.11 16.10
CA TYR A 451 5.20 -5.64 16.15
C TYR A 451 6.15 -4.95 17.14
N GLY A 452 6.34 -5.50 18.34
CA GLY A 452 7.37 -5.02 19.28
C GLY A 452 8.77 -4.95 18.67
N ASP A 453 9.18 -5.99 17.93
CA ASP A 453 10.47 -6.01 17.23
C ASP A 453 10.48 -5.07 16.02
N TYR A 454 9.34 -4.90 15.34
CA TYR A 454 9.20 -3.97 14.22
C TYR A 454 9.33 -2.52 14.69
N PHE A 455 8.74 -2.17 15.84
CA PHE A 455 8.93 -0.85 16.44
C PHE A 455 10.37 -0.65 16.92
N ALA A 456 11.00 -1.68 17.50
CA ALA A 456 12.42 -1.64 17.85
C ALA A 456 13.29 -1.38 16.62
N HIS A 457 12.97 -2.03 15.49
CA HIS A 457 13.66 -1.86 14.23
C HIS A 457 13.55 -0.42 13.74
N TRP A 458 12.35 0.16 13.68
CA TRP A 458 12.15 1.59 13.37
C TRP A 458 12.97 2.51 14.27
N LEU A 459 12.95 2.28 15.59
CA LEU A 459 13.71 3.08 16.55
C LEU A 459 15.25 2.96 16.38
N SER A 460 15.73 1.88 15.78
CA SER A 460 17.17 1.63 15.57
C SER A 460 17.80 2.54 14.51
N PHE A 461 16.99 3.17 13.66
CA PHE A 461 17.46 4.10 12.62
C PHE A 461 17.95 5.44 13.20
N ASP A 462 17.51 5.78 14.43
CA ASP A 462 18.00 6.95 15.14
C ASP A 462 19.35 6.66 15.79
N ARG A 463 20.39 6.85 14.97
CA ARG A 463 21.80 6.62 15.29
C ARG A 463 22.65 7.83 14.90
N PRO A 464 23.85 8.00 15.48
CA PRO A 464 24.73 9.11 15.14
C PRO A 464 24.98 9.23 13.63
N GLY A 465 24.86 10.45 13.10
CA GLY A 465 25.03 10.75 11.67
C GLY A 465 23.81 10.47 10.79
N ALA A 466 22.73 9.89 11.33
CA ALA A 466 21.49 9.74 10.58
C ALA A 466 20.82 11.12 10.35
N LYS A 467 20.37 11.34 9.11
CA LYS A 467 19.57 12.50 8.69
C LYS A 467 18.17 12.00 8.37
N LEU A 468 17.45 11.63 9.43
CA LEU A 468 16.12 11.04 9.31
C LEU A 468 15.11 12.07 8.82
N PRO A 469 14.13 11.66 7.99
CA PRO A 469 13.06 12.54 7.57
C PRO A 469 12.22 12.97 8.76
N LYS A 470 11.62 14.16 8.66
CA LYS A 470 10.60 14.60 9.61
C LYS A 470 9.38 13.69 9.52
N VAL A 471 8.77 13.39 10.66
CA VAL A 471 7.58 12.51 10.72
C VAL A 471 6.36 13.37 11.01
N PHE A 472 5.30 13.17 10.24
CA PHE A 472 4.03 13.87 10.40
C PHE A 472 2.88 12.87 10.55
N HIS A 473 1.79 13.33 11.14
CA HIS A 473 0.50 12.67 11.08
C HIS A 473 -0.54 13.61 10.47
N VAL A 474 -1.40 13.12 9.57
CA VAL A 474 -2.48 13.88 8.93
C VAL A 474 -3.85 13.26 9.16
N ASN A 475 -4.88 14.10 9.08
CA ASN A 475 -6.27 13.68 9.09
C ASN A 475 -7.12 14.51 8.10
N TRP A 476 -7.30 13.98 6.89
CA TRP A 476 -8.16 14.59 5.87
C TRP A 476 -9.65 14.49 6.19
N PHE A 477 -10.02 13.68 7.18
CA PHE A 477 -11.37 13.15 7.35
C PHE A 477 -12.08 13.69 8.59
N ARG A 478 -11.50 14.69 9.26
CA ARG A 478 -12.13 15.37 10.40
C ARG A 478 -13.46 15.98 9.96
N LYS A 479 -14.50 15.76 10.74
CA LYS A 479 -15.85 16.26 10.52
C LYS A 479 -16.22 17.26 11.60
N GLY A 480 -17.00 18.28 11.21
CA GLY A 480 -17.61 19.21 12.15
C GLY A 480 -18.86 18.62 12.81
N ALA A 481 -19.46 19.38 13.71
CA ALA A 481 -20.71 19.02 14.37
C ALA A 481 -21.89 18.80 13.39
N ASP A 482 -21.83 19.37 12.18
CA ASP A 482 -22.80 19.18 11.09
C ASP A 482 -22.60 17.87 10.29
N GLY A 483 -21.60 17.06 10.67
CA GLY A 483 -21.25 15.80 10.01
C GLY A 483 -20.51 15.98 8.68
N LYS A 484 -20.21 17.21 8.25
CA LYS A 484 -19.48 17.50 7.01
C LYS A 484 -17.98 17.53 7.26
N PHE A 485 -17.21 17.20 6.23
CA PHE A 485 -15.75 17.32 6.30
C PHE A 485 -15.35 18.79 6.48
N LEU A 486 -14.43 19.03 7.42
CA LEU A 486 -13.86 20.35 7.66
C LEU A 486 -12.83 20.73 6.59
N TRP A 487 -12.16 19.74 6.02
CA TRP A 487 -11.14 19.91 4.99
C TRP A 487 -11.63 19.39 3.63
N PRO A 488 -11.43 20.13 2.52
CA PRO A 488 -11.88 19.70 1.20
C PRO A 488 -11.10 18.50 0.62
N GLY A 489 -9.85 18.29 1.04
CA GLY A 489 -9.04 17.15 0.59
C GLY A 489 -8.51 17.29 -0.85
N PHE A 490 -8.19 16.15 -1.46
CA PHE A 490 -7.72 16.05 -2.85
C PHE A 490 -6.57 17.00 -3.17
N GLY A 491 -6.70 17.84 -4.21
CA GLY A 491 -5.66 18.78 -4.62
C GLY A 491 -5.26 19.76 -3.50
N GLU A 492 -6.20 20.16 -2.65
CA GLU A 492 -5.94 21.10 -1.56
C GLU A 492 -4.98 20.53 -0.51
N ASN A 493 -4.81 19.20 -0.45
CA ASN A 493 -3.79 18.57 0.40
C ASN A 493 -2.36 19.05 0.09
N LEU A 494 -2.10 19.61 -1.11
CA LEU A 494 -0.81 20.21 -1.44
C LEU A 494 -0.44 21.37 -0.49
N ARG A 495 -1.42 22.10 0.04
CA ARG A 495 -1.18 23.16 1.04
C ARG A 495 -0.58 22.62 2.34
N VAL A 496 -1.02 21.42 2.71
CA VAL A 496 -0.52 20.72 3.90
C VAL A 496 0.84 20.10 3.63
N LEU A 497 1.06 19.55 2.42
CA LEU A 497 2.37 19.07 1.98
C LEU A 497 3.41 20.20 1.90
N GLU A 498 3.03 21.38 1.40
CA GLU A 498 3.88 22.57 1.40
C GLU A 498 4.32 22.91 2.83
N TRP A 499 3.40 22.99 3.78
CA TRP A 499 3.74 23.25 5.18
C TRP A 499 4.69 22.19 5.76
N MET A 500 4.52 20.91 5.43
CA MET A 500 5.45 19.85 5.86
C MET A 500 6.85 20.05 5.29
N ILE A 501 6.96 20.43 4.02
CA ILE A 501 8.23 20.71 3.35
C ILE A 501 8.89 21.92 4.02
N ASP A 502 8.15 23.02 4.21
CA ASP A 502 8.65 24.21 4.89
C ASP A 502 9.08 23.92 6.34
N ARG A 503 8.41 23.00 7.05
CA ARG A 503 8.86 22.51 8.37
C ARG A 503 10.14 21.69 8.28
N ALA A 504 10.28 20.84 7.27
CA ALA A 504 11.49 20.04 7.05
C ALA A 504 12.70 20.90 6.66
N GLU A 505 12.48 22.03 5.97
CA GLU A 505 13.51 22.99 5.59
C GLU A 505 13.78 24.07 6.66
N GLY A 506 12.89 24.22 7.64
CA GLY A 506 13.01 25.22 8.71
C GLY A 506 12.53 26.62 8.31
N HIS A 507 11.68 26.73 7.30
CA HIS A 507 11.09 27.98 6.83
C HIS A 507 9.93 28.48 7.71
N VAL A 508 9.21 27.57 8.37
CA VAL A 508 8.10 27.88 9.29
C VAL A 508 8.34 27.23 10.65
N GLN A 509 7.69 27.71 11.72
CA GLN A 509 8.00 27.32 13.11
C GLN A 509 6.98 26.36 13.72
N GLY A 510 5.69 26.53 13.39
CA GLY A 510 4.59 25.83 14.03
C GLY A 510 4.36 26.25 15.49
N VAL A 511 3.34 25.63 16.11
CA VAL A 511 2.99 25.79 17.53
C VAL A 511 3.18 24.46 18.23
N GLU A 512 4.01 24.46 19.27
CA GLU A 512 4.18 23.28 20.13
C GLU A 512 2.91 22.99 20.95
N THR A 513 2.51 21.73 20.95
CA THR A 513 1.40 21.19 21.72
C THR A 513 1.86 19.91 22.43
N PRO A 514 1.11 19.40 23.42
CA PRO A 514 1.47 18.13 24.08
C PRO A 514 1.63 16.94 23.12
N ILE A 515 0.91 16.96 22.00
CA ILE A 515 0.84 15.88 21.02
C ILE A 515 1.83 16.04 19.85
N GLY A 516 2.57 17.15 19.77
CA GLY A 516 3.43 17.47 18.62
C GLY A 516 3.33 18.94 18.21
N ILE A 517 3.78 19.26 17.00
CA ILE A 517 3.77 20.62 16.48
C ILE A 517 2.66 20.75 15.44
N VAL A 518 1.79 21.74 15.57
CA VAL A 518 0.72 22.04 14.59
C VAL A 518 1.03 23.35 13.85
N PRO A 519 0.39 23.64 12.71
CA PRO A 519 0.59 24.91 12.02
C PRO A 519 0.26 26.11 12.91
N ALA A 520 1.11 27.14 12.87
CA ALA A 520 0.78 28.43 13.47
C ALA A 520 -0.20 29.22 12.59
N ALA A 521 -0.83 30.24 13.17
CA ALA A 521 -1.72 31.13 12.44
C ALA A 521 -0.97 31.77 11.24
N GLY A 522 -1.53 31.59 10.05
CA GLY A 522 -0.95 32.13 8.81
C GLY A 522 0.14 31.26 8.15
N GLU A 523 0.53 30.11 8.73
CA GLU A 523 1.53 29.23 8.11
C GLU A 523 0.95 28.33 7.01
N LEU A 524 -0.36 28.07 7.02
CA LEU A 524 -1.03 27.41 5.91
C LEU A 524 -1.44 28.45 4.87
N LYS A 525 -1.03 28.25 3.61
CA LYS A 525 -1.50 29.08 2.49
C LYS A 525 -2.94 28.72 2.14
N LEU A 526 -3.88 29.62 2.39
CA LEU A 526 -5.32 29.39 2.21
C LEU A 526 -5.91 30.24 1.08
N GLU A 527 -5.09 30.95 0.32
CA GLU A 527 -5.53 31.76 -0.81
C GLU A 527 -6.28 30.91 -1.83
N GLY A 528 -7.48 31.36 -2.22
CA GLY A 528 -8.37 30.62 -3.13
C GLY A 528 -9.13 29.46 -2.48
N LEU A 529 -8.97 29.21 -1.18
CA LEU A 529 -9.72 28.20 -0.44
C LEU A 529 -10.89 28.84 0.31
N ALA A 530 -12.12 28.41 0.02
CA ALA A 530 -13.30 28.82 0.77
C ALA A 530 -13.39 28.07 2.11
N LEU A 531 -12.54 28.47 3.07
CA LEU A 531 -12.49 27.91 4.42
C LEU A 531 -12.67 29.02 5.45
N GLU A 532 -13.77 28.96 6.19
CA GLU A 532 -14.05 29.91 7.28
C GLU A 532 -12.96 29.81 8.39
N PRO A 533 -12.48 30.93 8.95
CA PRO A 533 -11.45 30.91 10.00
C PRO A 533 -11.80 30.01 11.20
N ALA A 534 -13.06 30.04 11.66
CA ALA A 534 -13.52 29.19 12.74
C ALA A 534 -13.44 27.69 12.43
N ARG A 535 -13.60 27.30 11.15
CA ARG A 535 -13.41 25.91 10.71
C ARG A 535 -11.94 25.52 10.72
N LEU A 536 -11.03 26.43 10.38
CA LEU A 536 -9.60 26.19 10.49
C LEU A 536 -9.17 26.01 11.95
N ASP A 537 -9.67 26.85 12.84
CA ASP A 537 -9.41 26.74 14.29
C ASP A 537 -9.90 25.38 14.82
N GLU A 538 -11.12 24.97 14.46
CA GLU A 538 -11.65 23.64 14.82
C GLU A 538 -10.78 22.51 14.24
N LEU A 539 -10.35 22.66 12.99
CA LEU A 539 -9.57 21.66 12.26
C LEU A 539 -8.18 21.44 12.87
N LEU A 540 -7.56 22.49 13.43
CA LEU A 540 -6.26 22.45 14.09
C LEU A 540 -6.33 22.28 15.61
N ALA A 541 -7.53 22.37 16.20
CA ALA A 541 -7.72 22.29 17.65
C ALA A 541 -7.24 20.95 18.24
N VAL A 542 -6.59 21.05 19.40
CA VAL A 542 -6.13 19.94 20.24
C VAL A 542 -7.03 19.84 21.48
N ASP A 543 -7.91 18.84 21.49
CA ASP A 543 -8.75 18.51 22.65
C ASP A 543 -7.97 17.67 23.66
N VAL A 544 -7.45 18.32 24.71
CA VAL A 544 -6.60 17.68 25.73
C VAL A 544 -7.32 16.52 26.42
N ALA A 545 -8.62 16.65 26.74
CA ALA A 545 -9.37 15.60 27.42
C ALA A 545 -9.58 14.39 26.50
N GLY A 546 -9.96 14.63 25.24
CA GLY A 546 -10.06 13.57 24.23
C GLY A 546 -8.72 12.86 23.99
N TRP A 547 -7.60 13.60 24.03
CA TRP A 547 -6.27 13.02 23.86
C TRP A 547 -5.82 12.20 25.07
N GLN A 548 -6.19 12.55 26.29
CA GLN A 548 -5.92 11.72 27.47
C GLN A 548 -6.56 10.33 27.33
N ALA A 549 -7.85 10.29 26.94
CA ALA A 549 -8.55 9.03 26.69
C ALA A 549 -7.92 8.23 25.52
N GLU A 550 -7.50 8.91 24.45
CA GLU A 550 -6.81 8.27 23.33
C GLU A 550 -5.44 7.68 23.75
N LEU A 551 -4.68 8.37 24.61
CA LEU A 551 -3.38 7.88 25.11
C LEU A 551 -3.53 6.65 26.00
N GLU A 552 -4.60 6.54 26.79
CA GLU A 552 -4.93 5.34 27.57
C GLU A 552 -5.28 4.16 26.64
N ALA A 553 -6.05 4.41 25.58
CA ALA A 553 -6.36 3.41 24.57
C ALA A 553 -5.11 2.97 23.79
N ILE A 554 -4.19 3.91 23.51
CA ILE A 554 -2.89 3.61 22.90
C ILE A 554 -2.03 2.76 23.84
N ASP A 555 -1.94 3.08 25.13
CA ASP A 555 -1.18 2.26 26.08
C ASP A 555 -1.74 0.83 26.13
N THR A 556 -3.06 0.69 26.32
CA THR A 556 -3.74 -0.62 26.32
C THR A 556 -3.39 -1.44 25.07
N TYR A 557 -3.39 -0.80 23.90
CA TYR A 557 -2.99 -1.43 22.65
C TYR A 557 -1.51 -1.83 22.63
N LEU A 558 -0.61 -0.93 23.02
CA LEU A 558 0.83 -1.20 23.04
C LEU A 558 1.21 -2.33 24.01
N GLN A 559 0.53 -2.44 25.16
CA GLN A 559 0.77 -3.51 26.13
C GLN A 559 0.48 -4.92 25.56
N THR A 560 -0.33 -5.03 24.51
CA THR A 560 -0.55 -6.33 23.83
C THR A 560 0.73 -6.90 23.23
N PHE A 561 1.77 -6.09 23.02
CA PHE A 561 3.07 -6.49 22.48
C PHE A 561 4.12 -6.77 23.56
N ALA A 562 3.76 -6.73 24.84
CA ALA A 562 4.66 -7.13 25.92
C ALA A 562 4.98 -8.65 25.84
N PRO A 563 6.19 -9.08 26.24
CA PRO A 563 7.29 -8.27 26.80
C PRO A 563 8.19 -7.61 25.74
N ARG A 564 7.96 -7.84 24.44
CA ARG A 564 8.83 -7.31 23.36
C ARG A 564 8.59 -5.83 23.00
N LEU A 565 7.59 -5.18 23.61
CA LEU A 565 7.37 -3.74 23.47
C LEU A 565 8.64 -2.95 23.86
N PRO A 566 9.20 -2.11 22.99
CA PRO A 566 10.42 -1.37 23.31
C PRO A 566 10.20 -0.36 24.43
N GLU A 567 11.08 -0.37 25.43
CA GLU A 567 11.05 0.57 26.55
C GLU A 567 11.14 2.03 26.08
N ARG A 568 11.90 2.29 25.02
CA ARG A 568 12.00 3.62 24.39
C ARG A 568 10.63 4.13 23.89
N LEU A 569 9.79 3.25 23.34
CA LEU A 569 8.44 3.60 22.88
C LEU A 569 7.49 3.85 24.06
N ARG A 570 7.59 3.02 25.10
CA ARG A 570 6.81 3.19 26.35
C ARG A 570 7.11 4.53 27.01
N ARG A 571 8.38 4.91 27.12
CA ARG A 571 8.79 6.21 27.68
C ARG A 571 8.24 7.38 26.87
N GLU A 572 8.23 7.26 25.54
CA GLU A 572 7.69 8.31 24.69
C GLU A 572 6.17 8.46 24.87
N GLN A 573 5.42 7.36 25.00
CA GLN A 573 3.99 7.39 25.33
C GLN A 573 3.75 8.08 26.69
N GLN A 574 4.51 7.73 27.72
CA GLN A 574 4.39 8.34 29.05
C GLN A 574 4.73 9.83 29.03
N ARG A 575 5.71 10.23 28.24
CA ARG A 575 6.09 11.64 28.06
C ARG A 575 4.96 12.46 27.42
N VAL A 576 4.25 11.91 26.42
CA VAL A 576 3.03 12.55 25.85
C VAL A 576 1.95 12.68 26.92
N ALA A 577 1.69 11.61 27.68
CA ALA A 577 0.68 11.61 28.73
C ALA A 577 0.95 12.67 29.82
N GLN A 578 2.20 12.79 30.27
CA GLN A 578 2.62 13.82 31.23
C GLN A 578 2.46 15.23 30.66
N ALA A 579 2.79 15.45 29.39
CA ALA A 579 2.62 16.74 28.74
C ALA A 579 1.13 17.15 28.66
N LEU A 580 0.23 16.21 28.39
CA LEU A 580 -1.23 16.44 28.38
C LEU A 580 -1.76 16.78 29.78
N GLN A 581 -1.27 16.11 30.83
CA GLN A 581 -1.62 16.41 32.22
C GLN A 581 -1.13 17.79 32.66
N ALA A 582 0.09 18.17 32.28
CA ALA A 582 0.64 19.48 32.60
C ALA A 582 -0.12 20.62 31.91
N ASP A 583 -0.66 20.39 30.71
CA ASP A 583 -1.44 21.38 29.98
C ASP A 583 -2.82 21.62 30.62
N THR A 584 -3.46 20.57 31.13
CA THR A 584 -4.72 20.68 31.90
C THR A 584 -4.54 21.44 33.22
N ALA A 585 -3.34 21.44 33.79
CA ALA A 585 -3.02 22.16 35.02
C ALA A 585 -2.73 23.66 34.83
N LYS A 586 -2.62 24.16 33.59
CA LYS A 586 -2.45 25.60 33.33
C LYS A 586 -3.79 26.31 33.57
N PRO A 587 -3.84 27.38 34.40
CA PRO A 587 -5.06 28.17 34.53
C PRO A 587 -5.44 28.73 33.15
N ALA A 588 -6.72 28.60 32.77
CA ALA A 588 -7.24 29.07 31.49
C ALA A 588 -6.71 30.49 31.23
N ARG A 589 -5.90 30.66 30.18
CA ARG A 589 -5.51 32.00 29.72
C ARG A 589 -6.79 32.72 29.38
N ARG A 590 -7.24 33.61 30.29
CA ARG A 590 -8.30 34.58 30.01
C ARG A 590 -7.93 35.26 28.69
N ALA A 591 -8.82 35.15 27.71
CA ALA A 591 -8.76 35.97 26.51
C ALA A 591 -8.60 37.43 26.96
N ALA A 592 -7.43 38.01 26.75
CA ALA A 592 -7.25 39.44 26.87
C ALA A 592 -7.93 40.05 25.64
N VAL A 593 -9.16 40.53 25.85
CA VAL A 593 -9.80 41.50 24.97
C VAL A 593 -9.00 42.80 25.12
N SER A 594 -8.28 43.18 24.07
CA SER A 594 -8.01 44.57 23.68
C SER A 594 -7.53 44.63 22.25
#